data_AF-C0BMH7-F1
#
_entry.id   AF-C0BMH7-F1
#
_cell.length_a   1.000
_cell.length_b   1.000
_cell.length_c   1.000
_cell.angle_alpha   90.00
_cell.angle_beta   90.00
_cell.angle_gamma   90.00
#
_symmetry.space_group_name_H-M   'P 1'
#
loop_
_entity.id
_entity.type
_entity.pdbx_description
1 polymer ?
#
loop_
_entity_poly.entity_id
_entity_poly.type
_entity_poly.pdbx_seq_one_letter_code
_entity_poly.pdbx_strand_id
1 'polypeptide(L)' 'MKYITHLSRILVGVLFIVSGFIKLNDPVGFSFKLEEYFSVGVLDLPVLMPFALAIAFFVVVFEVGTLETHRVT' A
#
# COMPACT_ATOMS: atom_id res chain seq x y z
N MET A 1 19.58 -24.76 18.57
CA MET A 1 19.52 -23.27 18.71
C MET A 1 19.55 -22.53 17.38
N LYS A 2 20.47 -22.82 16.45
CA LYS A 2 20.58 -22.10 15.15
C LYS A 2 19.39 -22.30 14.18
N TYR A 3 18.77 -23.48 14.17
CA TYR A 3 17.64 -23.75 13.25
C TYR A 3 16.39 -22.92 13.57
N ILE A 4 16.08 -22.74 14.86
CA ILE A 4 14.91 -21.97 15.31
C ILE A 4 15.09 -20.49 14.96
N THR A 5 16.31 -19.95 15.07
CA THR A 5 16.61 -18.57 14.69
C THR A 5 16.53 -18.33 13.19
N HIS A 6 16.92 -19.30 12.35
CA HIS A 6 16.77 -19.20 10.90
C HIS A 6 15.30 -19.27 10.47
N LEU A 7 14.52 -20.15 11.09
CA LEU A 7 13.08 -20.24 10.83
C LEU A 7 12.36 -18.94 11.23
N SER A 8 12.68 -18.38 12.40
CA SER A 8 12.14 -17.09 12.83
C SER A 8 12.51 -15.95 11.87
N ARG A 9 13.73 -15.93 11.32
CA ARG A 9 14.17 -14.92 10.35
C ARG A 9 13.40 -15.00 9.03
N ILE A 10 13.12 -16.21 8.55
CA ILE A 10 12.31 -16.43 7.35
C ILE A 10 10.85 -16.00 7.60
N LEU A 11 10.26 -16.41 8.73
CA LEU A 11 8.88 -16.05 9.07
C LEU A 11 8.69 -14.53 9.21
N VAL A 12 9.59 -13.85 9.92
CA VAL A 12 9.53 -12.38 10.06
C VAL A 12 9.80 -11.70 8.72
N GLY A 13 10.70 -12.22 7.90
CA GLY A 13 10.95 -11.71 6.55
C GLY A 13 9.72 -11.82 5.63
N VAL A 14 9.06 -12.98 5.61
CA VAL A 14 7.83 -13.19 4.84
C VAL A 14 6.70 -12.31 5.38
N LEU A 15 6.54 -12.24 6.70
CA LEU A 15 5.55 -11.35 7.33
C LEU A 15 5.77 -9.89 6.94
N PHE A 16 7.04 -9.44 6.86
CA PHE A 16 7.39 -8.08 6.46
C PHE A 16 7.05 -7.82 4.98
N ILE A 17 7.37 -8.76 4.08
CA ILE A 17 7.02 -8.66 2.65
C ILE A 17 5.50 -8.63 2.47
N VAL A 18 4.78 -9.55 3.11
CA VAL A 18 3.30 -9.62 3.04
C VAL A 18 2.67 -8.35 3.63
N SER A 19 3.22 -7.81 4.73
CA SER A 19 2.75 -6.53 5.29
C SER A 19 2.95 -5.37 4.32
N GLY A 20 4.08 -5.30 3.62
CA GLY A 20 4.33 -4.30 2.58
C GLY A 20 3.36 -4.44 1.41
N PHE A 21 3.10 -5.66 0.96
CA PHE A 21 2.20 -5.95 -0.15
C PHE A 21 0.74 -5.61 0.17
N ILE A 22 0.25 -5.95 1.36
CA ILE A 22 -1.12 -5.61 1.79
C ILE A 22 -1.28 -4.10 1.93
N LYS A 23 -0.28 -3.38 2.46
CA LYS A 23 -0.32 -1.91 2.58
C LYS A 23 -0.38 -1.20 1.23
N LEU A 24 0.26 -1.75 0.20
CA LEU A 24 0.20 -1.20 -1.17
C LEU A 24 -1.12 -1.49 -1.86
N ASN A 25 -1.80 -2.57 -1.46
CA ASN A 25 -3.09 -2.97 -1.99
C ASN A 25 -4.28 -2.55 -1.09
N ASP A 26 -4.06 -1.64 -0.13
CA ASP A 26 -5.11 -1.13 0.75
C ASP A 26 -5.47 0.31 0.36
N PRO A 27 -6.60 0.53 -0.34
CA PRO A 27 -7.00 1.87 -0.79
C PRO A 27 -7.32 2.79 0.38
N VAL A 28 -7.71 2.22 1.53
CA VAL A 28 -8.04 2.99 2.73
C VAL A 28 -6.75 3.49 3.38
N GLY A 29 -5.77 2.61 3.64
CA GLY A 29 -4.47 3.00 4.17
C GLY A 29 -3.69 3.99 3.30
N PHE A 30 -3.77 3.83 1.96
CA PHE A 30 -3.13 4.75 1.03
C PHE A 30 -3.81 6.13 0.99
N SER A 31 -5.14 6.20 1.15
CA SER A 31 -5.88 7.47 1.20
C SER A 31 -5.45 8.35 2.38
N PHE A 32 -5.24 7.79 3.57
CA PHE A 32 -4.75 8.52 4.73
C PHE A 32 -3.36 9.10 4.52
N LYS A 33 -2.49 8.37 3.83
CA LYS A 33 -1.16 8.88 3.48
C LYS A 33 -1.24 10.00 2.46
N LEU A 34 -2.08 9.88 1.44
CA LEU A 34 -2.31 10.95 0.47
C LEU A 34 -2.90 12.20 1.11
N GLU A 35 -3.83 12.06 2.04
CA GLU A 35 -4.40 13.19 2.79
C GLU A 35 -3.31 13.93 3.60
N GLU A 36 -2.40 13.19 4.25
CA GLU A 36 -1.24 13.76 4.96
C GLU A 36 -0.28 14.52 4.00
N TYR A 37 -0.05 13.97 2.80
CA TYR A 37 0.74 14.64 1.75
C TYR A 37 0.07 15.91 1.21
N PHE A 38 -1.26 15.92 1.07
CA PHE A 38 -2.00 17.10 0.60
C PHE A 38 -2.16 18.20 1.65
N SER A 39 -1.79 17.92 2.91
CA SER A 39 -1.84 18.92 3.97
C SER A 39 -0.82 20.04 3.77
N VAL A 40 -1.07 21.15 4.47
CA VAL A 40 -0.26 22.40 4.47
C VAL A 40 1.21 22.15 4.81
N GLY A 41 1.52 21.05 5.49
CA GLY A 41 2.89 20.71 5.90
C GLY A 41 3.77 20.12 4.80
N VAL A 42 3.22 19.73 3.64
CA VAL A 42 3.99 19.02 2.60
C VAL A 42 3.75 19.58 1.20
N LEU A 43 2.56 19.38 0.64
CA LEU A 43 2.23 19.76 -0.74
C LEU A 43 1.29 20.98 -0.80
N ASP A 44 0.73 21.41 0.35
CA ASP A 44 -0.16 22.58 0.50
C ASP A 44 -1.31 22.61 -0.52
N LEU A 45 -1.96 21.46 -0.72
CA LEU A 45 -3.05 21.25 -1.68
C LEU A 45 -4.32 20.74 -0.98
N PRO A 46 -4.91 21.55 -0.07
CA PRO A 46 -6.04 21.11 0.76
C PRO A 46 -7.30 20.76 -0.04
N VAL A 47 -7.42 21.28 -1.27
CA VAL A 47 -8.53 20.99 -2.19
C VAL A 47 -8.55 19.53 -2.64
N LEU A 48 -7.39 18.84 -2.62
CA LEU A 48 -7.26 17.44 -3.03
C LEU A 48 -7.46 16.44 -1.88
N MET A 49 -7.46 16.89 -0.62
CA MET A 49 -7.72 16.03 0.54
C MET A 49 -9.02 15.21 0.44
N PRO A 50 -10.21 15.79 0.12
CA PRO A 50 -11.43 14.99 0.01
C PRO A 50 -11.42 14.03 -1.19
N PHE A 51 -10.57 14.27 -2.18
CA PHE A 51 -10.37 13.40 -3.34
C PHE A 51 -9.31 12.33 -3.10
N ALA A 52 -8.55 12.39 -1.99
CA ALA A 52 -7.48 11.44 -1.69
C ALA A 52 -7.98 9.99 -1.69
N LEU A 53 -9.18 9.74 -1.15
CA LEU A 53 -9.80 8.41 -1.16
C LEU A 53 -10.18 7.95 -2.57
N ALA A 54 -10.72 8.84 -3.41
CA ALA A 54 -11.07 8.52 -4.79
C ALA A 54 -9.83 8.22 -5.63
N ILE A 55 -8.76 9.02 -5.46
CA ILE A 55 -7.46 8.83 -6.13
C ILE A 55 -6.82 7.52 -5.67
N ALA A 56 -6.79 7.26 -4.37
CA ALA A 56 -6.26 6.04 -3.80
C ALA A 56 -6.99 4.79 -4.32
N PHE A 57 -8.32 4.84 -4.32
CA PHE A 57 -9.16 3.75 -4.82
C PHE A 57 -8.93 3.51 -6.31
N PHE A 58 -8.86 4.58 -7.11
CA PHE A 58 -8.60 4.47 -8.55
C PHE A 58 -7.24 3.84 -8.85
N VAL A 59 -6.18 4.28 -8.16
CA VAL A 59 -4.82 3.72 -8.33
C VAL A 59 -4.77 2.26 -7.93
N VAL A 60 -5.35 1.88 -6.78
CA VAL A 60 -5.34 0.48 -6.33
C VAL A 60 -6.15 -0.43 -7.25
N VAL A 61 -7.33 0.01 -7.71
CA VAL A 61 -8.15 -0.77 -8.64
C VAL A 61 -7.48 -0.90 -10.00
N PHE A 62 -6.82 0.15 -10.49
CA PHE A 62 -6.07 0.09 -11.74
C PHE A 62 -4.87 -0.85 -11.61
N GLU A 63 -4.09 -0.73 -10.53
CA GLU A 63 -2.90 -1.56 -10.31
C GLU A 63 -3.27 -3.04 -10.15
N VAL A 64 -4.23 -3.37 -9.28
CA VAL A 64 -4.68 -4.76 -9.10
C VAL A 64 -5.41 -5.28 -10.34
N GLY A 65 -6.31 -4.48 -10.92
CA GLY A 65 -7.07 -4.88 -12.10
C GLY A 65 -6.16 -5.16 -13.30
N THR A 66 -5.13 -4.33 -13.50
CA THR A 66 -4.11 -4.55 -14.54
C THR A 66 -3.21 -5.75 -14.21
N LEU A 67 -2.81 -5.93 -12.95
CA LEU A 67 -2.03 -7.11 -12.54
C LEU A 67 -2.81 -8.42 -12.71
N GLU A 68 -4.12 -8.41 -12.51
CA GLU A 68 -4.99 -9.58 -12.72
C GLU A 68 -5.13 -9.87 -14.23
N THR A 69 -5.30 -8.85 -15.07
CA THR A 69 -5.41 -9.02 -16.53
C THR A 69 -4.14 -9.60 -17.15
N HIS A 70 -2.96 -9.22 -16.64
CA HIS A 70 -1.67 -9.74 -17.10
C HIS A 70 -1.33 -11.14 -16.57
N ARG A 71 -2.05 -11.65 -15.57
CA ARG A 71 -1.88 -13.02 -15.07
C ARG A 71 -2.77 -14.05 -15.78
N VAL A 72 -3.75 -13.59 -16.57
CA VAL A 72 -4.77 -14.42 -17.24
C VAL A 72 -4.58 -14.46 -18.77
N THR A 73 -3.55 -13.79 -19.30
CA THR A 73 -3.09 -13.88 -20.71
C THR A 73 -1.77 -14.61 -20.80
#